data_AF-A0A6I0F160-F1
#
_entry.id   AF-A0A6I0F160-F1
#
_cell.length_a   1.000
_cell.length_b   1.000
_cell.length_c   1.000
_cell.angle_alpha   90.00
_cell.angle_beta   90.00
_cell.angle_gamma   90.00
#
_symmetry.space_group_name_H-M   'P 1'
#
loop_
_entity.id
_entity.type
_entity.pdbx_description
1 polymer ?
#
loop_
_entity_poly.entity_id
_entity_poly.type
_entity_poly.pdbx_seq_one_letter_code
_entity_poly.pdbx_strand_id
1 'polypeptide(L)'
;MYKKLLTKKFFKDNPHLENSVQRLIYSTLVYEDFEEEVNKLVIEHKILNDERLKHINQEKALIEAEENPKAILNILRKETEMINRVVLIKKALEFEEILLPMVLEKLVRSYNEIFIENSIDILARSNKNYSPLLKERYAEIRSPYTQSLVCLVIGFRGTEDTIPWMLDKFYEMKKTYPNDTYDQGPLLALHELKLRFYKK
;
A
#
# COMPACT_ATOMS: atom_id res chain seq x y z
N MET A 1 13.50 22.43 -3.02
CA MET A 1 12.68 23.59 -2.60
C MET A 1 12.01 23.43 -1.23
N TYR A 2 11.49 22.24 -0.87
CA TYR A 2 10.64 22.09 0.33
C TYR A 2 11.33 21.51 1.57
N LYS A 3 12.66 21.34 1.55
CA LYS A 3 13.47 20.78 2.66
C LYS A 3 13.22 21.48 4.01
N LYS A 4 12.94 22.79 3.99
CA LYS A 4 12.63 23.59 5.19
C LYS A 4 11.33 23.16 5.90
N LEU A 5 10.43 22.46 5.21
CA LEU A 5 9.20 21.92 5.79
C LEU A 5 9.45 20.57 6.48
N LEU A 6 10.43 19.79 5.99
CA LEU A 6 10.76 18.44 6.48
C LEU A 6 11.95 18.43 7.45
N THR A 7 11.93 19.33 8.44
CA THR A 7 13.03 19.53 9.38
C THR A 7 13.25 18.31 10.29
N LYS A 8 14.43 18.18 10.89
CA LYS A 8 14.66 17.18 11.96
C LYS A 8 13.70 17.38 13.14
N LYS A 9 13.40 18.65 13.47
CA LYS A 9 12.45 18.99 14.53
C LYS A 9 11.05 18.48 14.22
N PHE A 10 10.55 18.67 13.00
CA PHE A 10 9.22 18.17 12.59
C PHE A 10 9.03 16.68 12.90
N PHE A 11 9.97 15.82 12.47
CA PHE A 11 9.87 14.37 12.72
C PHE A 11 10.17 13.97 14.17
N LYS A 12 10.92 14.78 14.91
CA LYS A 12 11.12 14.58 16.35
C LYS A 12 9.82 14.85 17.11
N ASP A 13 9.12 15.92 16.73
CA ASP A 13 7.87 16.35 17.36
C ASP A 13 6.67 15.49 16.89
N ASN A 14 6.83 14.75 15.80
CA ASN A 14 5.83 13.85 15.22
C ASN A 14 6.49 12.49 14.91
N PRO A 15 6.81 11.69 15.93
CA PRO A 15 7.33 10.35 15.71
C PRO A 15 6.23 9.47 15.10
N HIS A 16 6.61 8.62 14.15
CA HIS A 16 5.68 7.59 13.68
C HIS A 16 5.57 6.47 14.72
N LEU A 17 4.42 5.80 14.71
CA LEU A 17 4.15 4.65 15.57
C LEU A 17 4.75 3.39 14.94
N GLU A 18 5.55 2.66 15.71
CA GLU A 18 6.11 1.38 15.26
C GLU A 18 5.02 0.31 15.07
N ASN A 19 3.96 0.36 15.89
CA ASN A 19 2.83 -0.57 15.81
C ASN A 19 1.60 0.13 15.22
N SER A 20 1.57 0.25 13.90
CA SER A 20 0.38 0.69 13.16
C SER A 20 0.26 -0.08 11.85
N VAL A 21 -0.96 -0.21 11.32
CA VAL A 21 -1.17 -0.90 10.04
C VAL A 21 -0.48 -0.15 8.90
N GLN A 22 -0.49 1.18 8.95
CA GLN A 22 0.23 2.04 8.00
C GLN A 22 1.73 1.76 8.02
N ARG A 23 2.32 1.52 9.20
CA ARG A 23 3.73 1.16 9.35
C ARG A 23 4.03 -0.23 8.79
N LEU A 24 3.14 -1.19 9.01
CA LEU A 24 3.25 -2.54 8.43
C LEU A 24 3.24 -2.47 6.90
N ILE A 25 2.22 -1.83 6.31
CA ILE A 25 2.11 -1.66 4.85
C ILE A 25 3.27 -0.84 4.29
N TYR A 26 3.69 0.24 4.95
CA TYR A 26 4.88 0.98 4.53
C TYR A 26 6.13 0.07 4.47
N SER A 27 6.31 -0.81 5.45
CA SER A 27 7.47 -1.71 5.49
C SER A 27 7.47 -2.71 4.34
N THR A 28 6.30 -3.24 3.96
CA THR A 28 6.19 -4.14 2.80
C THR A 28 6.46 -3.43 1.47
N LEU A 29 6.17 -2.13 1.39
CA LEU A 29 6.49 -1.31 0.22
C LEU A 29 7.99 -0.92 0.16
N VAL A 30 8.65 -0.71 1.30
CA VAL A 30 10.09 -0.40 1.34
C VAL A 30 10.94 -1.60 0.97
N TYR A 31 10.58 -2.78 1.47
CA TYR A 31 11.38 -4.00 1.30
C TYR A 31 10.70 -4.92 0.28
N GLU A 32 10.93 -4.64 -1.00
CA GLU A 32 10.19 -5.25 -2.12
C GLU A 32 10.16 -6.80 -2.12
N ASP A 33 11.21 -7.45 -1.59
CA ASP A 33 11.37 -8.91 -1.54
C ASP A 33 11.09 -9.53 -0.15
N PHE A 34 10.83 -8.71 0.88
CA PHE A 34 10.74 -9.20 2.26
C PHE A 34 9.63 -10.23 2.45
N GLU A 35 8.44 -9.99 1.88
CA GLU A 35 7.33 -10.95 1.96
C GLU A 35 7.68 -12.28 1.29
N GLU A 36 8.36 -12.24 0.14
CA GLU A 36 8.72 -13.46 -0.59
C GLU A 36 9.75 -14.30 0.20
N GLU A 37 10.75 -13.67 0.80
CA GLU A 37 11.75 -14.35 1.62
C GLU A 37 11.14 -14.92 2.91
N VAL A 38 10.25 -14.19 3.58
CA VAL A 38 9.53 -14.71 4.75
C VAL A 38 8.67 -15.92 4.37
N ASN A 39 7.97 -15.85 3.24
CA ASN A 39 7.13 -16.93 2.74
C ASN A 39 7.95 -18.20 2.45
N LYS A 40 9.14 -18.06 1.84
CA LYS A 40 10.07 -19.19 1.63
C LYS A 40 10.47 -19.84 2.95
N LEU A 41 10.89 -19.05 3.94
CA LEU A 41 11.29 -19.55 5.25
C LEU A 41 10.18 -20.31 5.96
N VAL A 42 8.93 -19.80 5.90
CA VAL A 42 7.76 -20.45 6.51
C VAL A 42 7.50 -21.84 5.93
N ILE A 43 7.66 -21.98 4.60
CA ILE A 43 7.49 -23.25 3.89
C ILE A 43 8.66 -24.20 4.20
N GLU A 44 9.90 -23.73 4.08
CA GLU A 44 11.11 -24.53 4.29
C GLU A 44 11.21 -25.10 5.70
N HIS A 45 10.84 -24.30 6.70
CA HIS A 45 10.87 -24.72 8.11
C HIS A 45 9.64 -25.52 8.53
N LYS A 46 8.75 -25.88 7.59
CA LYS A 46 7.54 -26.67 7.85
C LYS A 46 6.71 -26.15 9.02
N ILE A 47 6.59 -24.83 9.13
CA ILE A 47 5.80 -24.16 10.17
C ILE A 47 4.30 -24.47 9.98
N LEU A 48 3.91 -24.78 8.74
CA LEU A 48 2.53 -25.06 8.32
C LEU A 48 2.22 -26.56 8.40
N ASN A 49 0.97 -26.88 8.70
CA ASN A 49 0.47 -28.26 8.56
C ASN A 49 0.24 -28.63 7.08
N ASP A 50 0.18 -29.92 6.80
CA ASP A 50 0.07 -30.45 5.44
C ASP A 50 -1.23 -30.03 4.73
N GLU A 51 -2.34 -29.91 5.47
CA GLU A 51 -3.63 -29.49 4.92
C GLU A 51 -3.60 -28.04 4.43
N ARG A 52 -3.07 -27.14 5.26
CA ARG A 52 -2.89 -25.73 4.90
C ARG A 52 -1.90 -25.56 3.76
N LEU A 53 -0.81 -26.34 3.74
CA LEU A 53 0.14 -26.33 2.62
C LEU A 53 -0.52 -26.77 1.31
N LYS A 54 -1.39 -27.79 1.36
CA LYS A 54 -2.17 -28.22 0.19
C LYS A 54 -3.11 -27.09 -0.29
N HIS A 55 -3.79 -26.41 0.63
CA HIS A 55 -4.65 -25.27 0.31
C HIS A 55 -3.86 -24.13 -0.36
N ILE A 56 -2.72 -23.74 0.22
CA ILE A 56 -1.82 -22.73 -0.33
C ILE A 56 -1.41 -23.07 -1.76
N ASN A 57 -0.98 -24.31 -2.01
CA ASN A 57 -0.54 -24.73 -3.34
C ASN A 57 -1.68 -24.74 -4.36
N GLN A 58 -2.89 -25.15 -3.95
CA GLN A 58 -4.07 -25.13 -4.82
C GLN A 58 -4.48 -23.70 -5.18
N GLU A 59 -4.55 -22.81 -4.18
CA GLU A 59 -4.87 -21.41 -4.41
C GLU A 59 -3.81 -20.72 -5.31
N LYS A 60 -2.53 -20.99 -5.07
CA LYS A 60 -1.44 -20.49 -5.91
C LYS A 60 -1.62 -20.88 -7.37
N ALA A 61 -1.86 -22.17 -7.64
CA ALA A 61 -2.06 -22.67 -8.99
C ALA A 61 -3.29 -22.03 -9.67
N LEU A 62 -4.37 -21.77 -8.92
CA LEU A 62 -5.55 -21.06 -9.44
C LEU A 62 -5.25 -19.61 -9.80
N ILE A 63 -4.45 -18.90 -8.99
CA ILE A 63 -4.03 -17.52 -9.28
C ILE A 63 -3.16 -17.49 -10.54
N GLU A 64 -2.15 -18.36 -10.62
CA GLU A 64 -1.20 -18.38 -11.74
C GLU A 64 -1.87 -18.71 -13.08
N ALA A 65 -2.88 -19.58 -13.06
CA ALA A 65 -3.62 -20.01 -14.26
C ALA A 65 -4.75 -19.06 -14.69
N GLU A 66 -5.08 -18.03 -13.91
CA GLU A 66 -6.20 -17.13 -14.20
C GLU A 66 -5.81 -16.05 -15.22
N GLU A 67 -6.45 -16.10 -16.40
CA GLU A 67 -6.16 -15.21 -17.53
C GLU A 67 -7.20 -14.10 -17.71
N ASN A 68 -8.23 -14.05 -16.86
CA ASN A 68 -9.25 -13.01 -16.89
C ASN A 68 -8.97 -11.92 -15.84
N PRO A 69 -8.64 -10.68 -16.25
CA PRO A 69 -8.38 -9.58 -15.33
C PRO A 69 -9.54 -9.28 -14.37
N LYS A 70 -10.79 -9.52 -14.78
CA LYS A 70 -11.97 -9.34 -13.91
C LYS A 70 -12.04 -10.39 -12.82
N ALA A 71 -11.58 -11.61 -13.09
CA ALA A 71 -11.50 -12.67 -12.10
C ALA A 71 -10.37 -12.37 -11.10
N ILE A 72 -9.19 -11.93 -11.57
CA ILE A 72 -8.11 -11.43 -10.68
C ILE A 72 -8.63 -10.31 -9.79
N LEU A 73 -9.35 -9.33 -10.33
CA LEU A 73 -9.96 -8.25 -9.54
C LEU A 73 -10.92 -8.76 -8.45
N ASN A 74 -11.61 -9.87 -8.69
CA ASN A 74 -12.45 -10.51 -7.69
C ASN A 74 -11.61 -11.23 -6.62
N ILE A 75 -10.49 -11.85 -6.99
CA ILE A 75 -9.57 -12.49 -6.05
C ILE A 75 -8.93 -11.45 -5.13
N LEU A 76 -8.55 -10.26 -5.66
CA LEU A 76 -8.01 -9.14 -4.87
C LEU A 76 -8.92 -8.67 -3.73
N ARG A 77 -10.20 -9.04 -3.74
CA ARG A 77 -11.22 -8.65 -2.76
C ARG A 77 -11.56 -9.74 -1.75
N LYS A 78 -11.02 -10.95 -1.94
CA LYS A 78 -11.31 -12.13 -1.11
C LYS A 78 -10.16 -12.38 -0.14
N GLU A 79 -10.49 -13.02 0.98
CA GLU A 79 -9.48 -13.65 1.82
C GLU A 79 -8.71 -14.67 0.99
N THR A 80 -7.38 -14.53 1.00
CA THR A 80 -6.43 -15.43 0.36
C THR A 80 -5.36 -15.80 1.37
N GLU A 81 -4.64 -16.90 1.17
CA GLU A 81 -3.52 -17.21 2.03
C GLU A 81 -2.47 -16.11 1.91
N MET A 82 -2.02 -15.58 3.05
CA MET A 82 -1.04 -14.50 3.09
C MET A 82 0.23 -14.82 2.29
N ILE A 83 0.63 -16.10 2.27
CA ILE A 83 1.78 -16.60 1.50
C ILE A 83 1.59 -16.41 -0.02
N ASN A 84 0.34 -16.45 -0.50
CA ASN A 84 -0.01 -16.29 -1.90
C ASN A 84 -0.24 -14.83 -2.31
N ARG A 85 -0.23 -13.88 -1.36
CA ARG A 85 -0.43 -12.46 -1.65
C ARG A 85 0.58 -11.95 -2.69
N VAL A 86 1.87 -12.25 -2.52
CA VAL A 86 2.91 -11.83 -3.48
C VAL A 86 2.63 -12.35 -4.90
N VAL A 87 2.18 -13.60 -5.03
CA VAL A 87 1.82 -14.21 -6.31
C VAL A 87 0.62 -13.49 -6.92
N LEU A 88 -0.40 -13.18 -6.12
CA LEU A 88 -1.57 -12.43 -6.56
C LEU A 88 -1.22 -11.02 -7.05
N ILE A 89 -0.36 -10.29 -6.34
CA ILE A 89 0.08 -8.95 -6.74
C ILE A 89 0.86 -9.02 -8.06
N LYS A 90 1.80 -9.96 -8.20
CA LYS A 90 2.54 -10.18 -9.46
C LYS A 90 1.58 -10.49 -10.62
N LYS A 91 0.63 -11.40 -10.43
CA LYS A 91 -0.38 -11.74 -11.45
C LYS A 91 -1.26 -10.54 -11.82
N ALA A 92 -1.65 -9.71 -10.85
CA ALA A 92 -2.44 -8.52 -11.12
C ALA A 92 -1.67 -7.47 -11.94
N LEU A 93 -0.36 -7.35 -11.72
CA LEU A 93 0.52 -6.43 -12.47
C LEU A 93 0.74 -6.87 -13.93
N GLU A 94 0.63 -8.17 -14.26
CA GLU A 94 0.63 -8.64 -15.66
C GLU A 94 -0.50 -8.02 -16.49
N PHE A 95 -1.60 -7.61 -15.83
CA PHE A 95 -2.78 -7.01 -16.46
C PHE A 95 -2.94 -5.52 -16.13
N GLU A 96 -1.88 -4.82 -15.73
CA GLU A 96 -1.98 -3.49 -15.13
C GLU A 96 -2.74 -2.46 -15.98
N GLU A 97 -2.61 -2.49 -17.31
CA GLU A 97 -3.29 -1.57 -18.23
C GLU A 97 -4.82 -1.69 -18.16
N ILE A 98 -5.33 -2.91 -17.91
CA ILE A 98 -6.77 -3.18 -17.80
C ILE A 98 -7.22 -3.07 -16.35
N LEU A 99 -6.42 -3.58 -15.41
CA LEU A 99 -6.82 -3.80 -14.03
C LEU A 99 -6.71 -2.51 -13.18
N LEU A 100 -5.70 -1.66 -13.39
CA LEU A 100 -5.49 -0.47 -12.57
C LEU A 100 -6.61 0.57 -12.66
N PRO A 101 -7.18 0.87 -13.85
CA PRO A 101 -8.38 1.71 -13.93
C PRO A 101 -9.53 1.17 -13.07
N MET A 102 -9.78 -0.14 -13.12
CA MET A 102 -10.83 -0.79 -12.34
C MET A 102 -10.54 -0.76 -10.84
N VAL A 103 -9.27 -0.95 -10.46
CA VAL A 103 -8.81 -0.84 -9.07
C VAL A 103 -9.07 0.55 -8.53
N LEU A 104 -8.67 1.59 -9.26
CA LEU A 104 -8.85 2.98 -8.84
C LEU A 104 -10.32 3.35 -8.66
N GLU A 105 -11.18 2.99 -9.60
CA GLU A 105 -12.62 3.25 -9.50
C GLU A 105 -13.25 2.61 -8.26
N LYS A 106 -12.83 1.38 -7.94
CA LYS A 106 -13.34 0.67 -6.76
C LYS A 106 -12.73 1.19 -5.47
N LEU A 107 -11.43 1.51 -5.47
CA LEU A 107 -10.68 1.92 -4.28
C LEU A 107 -11.30 3.16 -3.64
N VAL A 108 -11.69 4.15 -4.45
CA VAL A 108 -12.33 5.40 -4.00
C VAL A 108 -13.57 5.14 -3.13
N ARG A 109 -14.28 4.04 -3.37
CA ARG A 109 -15.55 3.71 -2.68
C ARG A 109 -15.43 2.52 -1.72
N SER A 110 -14.24 1.95 -1.57
CA SER A 110 -14.06 0.70 -0.82
C SER A 110 -13.99 0.91 0.69
N TYR A 111 -14.57 -0.04 1.42
CA TYR A 111 -14.33 -0.29 2.84
C TYR A 111 -13.83 -1.72 3.09
N ASN A 112 -13.56 -2.48 2.02
CA ASN A 112 -12.98 -3.83 2.11
C ASN A 112 -11.47 -3.68 2.29
N GLU A 113 -10.97 -3.94 3.50
CA GLU A 113 -9.57 -3.73 3.90
C GLU A 113 -8.60 -4.55 3.05
N ILE A 114 -8.91 -5.81 2.80
CA ILE A 114 -8.11 -6.71 1.95
C ILE A 114 -7.93 -6.10 0.56
N PHE A 115 -9.02 -5.63 -0.04
CA PHE A 115 -8.97 -4.98 -1.35
C PHE A 115 -8.18 -3.68 -1.31
N ILE A 116 -8.33 -2.88 -0.25
CA ILE A 116 -7.58 -1.63 -0.08
C ILE A 116 -6.09 -1.95 -0.05
N GLU A 117 -5.64 -2.83 0.83
CA GLU A 117 -4.22 -3.16 1.01
C GLU A 117 -3.59 -3.76 -0.25
N ASN A 118 -4.30 -4.67 -0.93
CA ASN A 118 -3.86 -5.19 -2.21
C ASN A 118 -3.78 -4.10 -3.29
N SER A 119 -4.75 -3.18 -3.33
CA SER A 119 -4.75 -2.06 -4.29
C SER A 119 -3.57 -1.11 -4.06
N ILE A 120 -3.23 -0.85 -2.80
CA ILE A 120 -2.10 0.01 -2.43
C ILE A 120 -0.77 -0.57 -2.92
N ASP A 121 -0.61 -1.89 -2.78
CA ASP A 121 0.58 -2.60 -3.24
C ASP A 121 0.72 -2.54 -4.77
N ILE A 122 -0.33 -2.90 -5.50
CA ILE A 122 -0.32 -2.85 -6.98
C ILE A 122 -0.07 -1.42 -7.46
N LEU A 123 -0.72 -0.41 -6.87
CA LEU A 123 -0.53 0.98 -7.28
C LEU A 123 0.91 1.48 -7.01
N ALA A 124 1.52 1.06 -5.89
CA ALA A 124 2.90 1.41 -5.57
C ALA A 124 3.91 0.75 -6.52
N ARG A 125 3.64 -0.48 -6.97
CA ARG A 125 4.53 -1.28 -7.83
C ARG A 125 4.27 -1.17 -9.34
N SER A 126 3.15 -0.58 -9.73
CA SER A 126 2.79 -0.41 -11.15
C SER A 126 3.79 0.44 -11.94
N ASN A 127 3.95 0.13 -13.22
CA ASN A 127 4.84 0.89 -14.11
C ASN A 127 4.36 2.33 -14.26
N LYS A 128 3.05 2.50 -14.45
CA LYS A 128 2.42 3.81 -14.61
C LYS A 128 2.26 4.53 -13.27
N ASN A 129 2.65 5.80 -13.22
CA ASN A 129 2.48 6.60 -12.01
C ASN A 129 1.06 7.17 -11.90
N TYR A 130 0.29 6.65 -10.94
CA TYR A 130 -1.07 7.11 -10.64
C TYR A 130 -1.14 8.14 -9.50
N SER A 131 -0.02 8.57 -8.92
CA SER A 131 -0.02 9.55 -7.82
C SER A 131 -0.73 10.87 -8.15
N PRO A 132 -0.65 11.45 -9.38
CA PRO A 132 -1.38 12.68 -9.70
C PRO A 132 -2.90 12.49 -9.62
N LEU A 133 -3.40 11.39 -10.18
CA LEU A 133 -4.82 11.06 -10.19
C LEU A 133 -5.33 10.74 -8.78
N LEU A 134 -4.53 10.02 -7.98
CA LEU A 134 -4.86 9.75 -6.57
C LEU A 134 -4.97 11.05 -5.76
N LYS A 135 -4.08 12.01 -6.01
CA LYS A 135 -4.12 13.33 -5.37
C LYS A 135 -5.35 14.14 -5.79
N GLU A 136 -5.69 14.13 -7.09
CA GLU A 136 -6.88 14.79 -7.64
C GLU A 136 -8.18 14.25 -7.01
N ARG A 137 -8.29 12.91 -6.94
CA ARG A 137 -9.51 12.23 -6.45
C ARG A 137 -9.52 11.98 -4.95
N TYR A 138 -8.53 12.47 -4.21
CA TYR A 138 -8.36 12.15 -2.79
C TYR A 138 -9.60 12.48 -1.94
N ALA A 139 -10.25 13.60 -2.23
CA ALA A 139 -11.46 14.03 -1.51
C ALA A 139 -12.69 13.13 -1.78
N GLU A 140 -12.67 12.35 -2.86
CA GLU A 140 -13.74 11.39 -3.18
C GLU A 140 -13.61 10.08 -2.38
N ILE A 141 -12.43 9.81 -1.82
CA ILE A 141 -12.15 8.57 -1.09
C ILE A 141 -12.97 8.57 0.19
N ARG A 142 -13.86 7.58 0.32
CA ARG A 142 -14.84 7.53 1.41
C ARG A 142 -14.28 7.08 2.76
N SER A 143 -13.27 6.22 2.73
CA SER A 143 -12.69 5.63 3.93
C SER A 143 -11.45 6.43 4.37
N PRO A 144 -11.39 6.92 5.62
CA PRO A 144 -10.19 7.57 6.18
C PRO A 144 -8.98 6.63 6.19
N TYR A 145 -9.22 5.33 6.36
CA TYR A 145 -8.18 4.30 6.24
C TYR A 145 -7.61 4.26 4.82
N THR A 146 -8.46 4.26 3.80
CA THR A 146 -8.01 4.30 2.40
C THR A 146 -7.29 5.60 2.08
N GLN A 147 -7.78 6.74 2.57
CA GLN A 147 -7.08 8.02 2.42
C GLN A 147 -5.67 7.96 3.03
N SER A 148 -5.56 7.38 4.23
CA SER A 148 -4.28 7.20 4.92
C SER A 148 -3.31 6.36 4.09
N LEU A 149 -3.74 5.21 3.58
CA LEU A 149 -2.86 4.34 2.79
C LEU A 149 -2.55 4.89 1.40
N VAL A 150 -3.48 5.60 0.75
CA VAL A 150 -3.22 6.28 -0.53
C VAL A 150 -2.09 7.31 -0.40
N CYS A 151 -1.96 7.96 0.75
CA CYS A 151 -0.81 8.82 1.01
C CYS A 151 0.53 8.08 0.90
N LEU A 152 0.61 6.78 1.26
CA LEU A 152 1.82 5.98 1.08
C LEU A 152 2.19 5.87 -0.40
N VAL A 153 1.25 5.48 -1.25
CA VAL A 153 1.46 5.40 -2.72
C VAL A 153 1.97 6.74 -3.26
N ILE A 154 1.33 7.84 -2.84
CA ILE A 154 1.73 9.19 -3.22
C ILE A 154 3.14 9.54 -2.69
N GLY A 155 3.52 9.09 -1.49
CA GLY A 155 4.87 9.27 -0.94
C GLY A 155 5.95 8.56 -1.75
N PHE A 156 5.71 7.31 -2.15
CA PHE A 156 6.65 6.51 -2.95
C PHE A 156 6.75 6.97 -4.41
N ARG A 157 5.64 7.42 -5.00
CA ARG A 157 5.54 7.67 -6.45
C ARG A 157 5.44 9.15 -6.82
N GLY A 158 5.07 10.01 -5.87
CA GLY A 158 4.89 11.44 -6.10
C GLY A 158 6.21 12.20 -6.31
N THR A 159 6.05 13.46 -6.69
CA THR A 159 7.10 14.44 -6.96
C THR A 159 7.36 15.34 -5.75
N GLU A 160 8.46 16.10 -5.76
CA GLU A 160 8.88 16.94 -4.62
C GLU A 160 7.81 17.98 -4.21
N ASP A 161 7.04 18.49 -5.17
CA ASP A 161 5.92 19.43 -4.99
C ASP A 161 4.70 18.84 -4.26
N THR A 162 4.71 17.52 -4.00
CA THR A 162 3.69 16.86 -3.20
C THR A 162 3.85 17.13 -1.71
N ILE A 163 5.04 17.54 -1.26
CA ILE A 163 5.37 17.73 0.16
C ILE A 163 4.39 18.68 0.89
N PRO A 164 4.06 19.89 0.39
CA PRO A 164 3.12 20.77 1.08
C PRO A 164 1.73 20.14 1.24
N TRP A 165 1.21 19.53 0.17
CA TRP A 165 -0.09 18.85 0.22
C TRP A 165 -0.09 17.68 1.21
N MET A 166 1.01 16.91 1.28
CA MET A 166 1.13 15.79 2.21
C MET A 166 1.19 16.26 3.68
N LEU A 167 1.82 17.41 3.95
CA LEU A 167 1.80 18.04 5.27
C LEU A 167 0.39 18.48 5.68
N ASP A 168 -0.36 19.08 4.76
CA ASP A 168 -1.74 19.46 5.01
C ASP A 168 -2.57 18.23 5.38
N LYS A 169 -2.41 17.11 4.65
CA LYS A 169 -3.10 15.84 4.95
C LYS A 169 -2.70 15.21 6.28
N PHE A 170 -1.42 15.30 6.65
CA PHE A 170 -0.98 14.89 7.98
C PHE A 170 -1.71 15.66 9.08
N TYR A 171 -1.72 16.99 9.04
CA TYR A 171 -2.37 17.80 10.07
C TYR A 171 -3.90 17.66 10.06
N GLU A 172 -4.51 17.57 8.87
CA GLU A 172 -5.96 17.34 8.71
C GLU A 172 -6.37 16.03 9.38
N MET A 173 -5.70 14.92 9.08
CA MET A 173 -6.01 13.61 9.66
C MET A 173 -5.76 13.57 11.16
N LYS A 174 -4.63 14.11 11.62
CA LYS A 174 -4.29 14.17 13.05
C LYS A 174 -5.32 14.96 13.86
N LYS A 175 -5.88 16.02 13.28
CA LYS A 175 -6.93 16.83 13.90
C LYS A 175 -8.30 16.15 13.85
N THR A 176 -8.63 15.51 12.74
CA THR A 176 -9.97 14.96 12.48
C THR A 176 -10.18 13.62 13.18
N TYR A 177 -9.14 12.80 13.26
CA TYR A 177 -9.16 11.46 13.82
C TYR A 177 -8.10 11.31 14.93
N PRO A 178 -8.19 12.06 16.04
CA PRO A 178 -7.15 12.12 17.06
C PRO A 178 -6.99 10.79 17.85
N ASN A 179 -7.97 9.89 17.78
CA ASN A 179 -7.97 8.59 18.46
C ASN A 179 -7.60 7.43 17.52
N ASP A 180 -7.41 7.70 16.23
CA ASP A 180 -6.99 6.72 15.23
C ASP A 180 -5.55 6.97 14.82
N THR A 181 -5.02 6.10 13.96
CA THR A 181 -3.64 6.17 13.43
C THR A 181 -3.60 6.64 11.97
N TYR A 182 -4.69 7.23 11.45
CA TYR A 182 -4.77 7.61 10.04
C TYR A 182 -3.74 8.68 9.63
N ASP A 183 -3.25 9.48 10.57
CA ASP A 183 -2.15 10.43 10.33
C ASP A 183 -0.81 9.75 10.02
N GLN A 184 -0.66 8.46 10.39
CA GLN A 184 0.57 7.70 10.15
C GLN A 184 0.86 7.50 8.66
N GLY A 185 -0.16 7.35 7.84
CA GLY A 185 -0.03 7.22 6.38
C GLY A 185 0.70 8.42 5.75
N PRO A 186 0.16 9.66 5.86
CA PRO A 186 0.86 10.85 5.38
C PRO A 186 2.17 11.12 6.11
N LEU A 187 2.31 10.81 7.40
CA LEU A 187 3.58 10.98 8.12
C LEU A 187 4.71 10.09 7.54
N LEU A 188 4.43 8.81 7.29
CA LEU A 188 5.37 7.88 6.67
C LEU A 188 5.66 8.28 5.22
N ALA A 189 4.67 8.78 4.48
CA ALA A 189 4.88 9.35 3.15
C ALA A 189 5.82 10.57 3.16
N LEU A 190 5.74 11.43 4.19
CA LEU A 190 6.67 12.56 4.37
C LEU A 190 8.10 12.09 4.68
N HIS A 191 8.25 10.99 5.43
CA HIS A 191 9.55 10.34 5.59
C HIS A 191 10.09 9.90 4.23
N GLU A 192 9.28 9.21 3.43
CA GLU A 192 9.68 8.72 2.11
C GLU A 192 10.08 9.85 1.16
N LEU A 193 9.27 10.91 1.05
CA LEU A 193 9.59 12.09 0.24
C LEU A 193 10.90 12.75 0.70
N LYS A 194 11.16 12.81 2.01
CA LYS A 194 12.43 13.33 2.52
C LYS A 194 13.62 12.44 2.15
N LEU A 195 13.47 11.12 2.24
CA LEU A 195 14.50 10.17 1.85
C LEU A 195 14.85 10.34 0.38
N ARG A 196 13.83 10.31 -0.50
CA ARG A 196 13.99 10.40 -1.96
C ARG A 196 14.61 11.71 -2.43
N PHE A 197 14.26 12.85 -1.83
CA PHE A 197 14.67 14.16 -2.36
C PHE A 197 15.79 14.85 -1.56
N TYR A 198 16.00 14.51 -0.28
CA TYR A 198 16.90 15.28 0.59
C TYR A 198 17.90 14.47 1.41
N LYS A 199 17.81 13.14 1.43
CA LYS A 199 18.83 12.31 2.07
C LYS A 199 19.89 12.00 1.01
N LYS A 200 21.04 12.66 1.17
CA LYS A 200 22.32 12.22 0.61
C LYS A 200 23.03 11.41 1.67
#